data_AF-A0A952FHN4-F1
#
_entry.id   AF-A0A952FHN4-F1
#
_cell.length_a   1.000
_cell.length_b   1.000
_cell.length_c   1.000
_cell.angle_alpha   90.00
_cell.angle_beta   90.00
_cell.angle_gamma   90.00
#
_symmetry.space_group_name_H-M   'P 1'
#
loop_
_entity.id
_entity.type
_entity.pdbx_description
1 polymer ?
#
loop_
_entity_poly.entity_id
_entity_poly.type
_entity_poly.pdbx_seq_one_letter_code
_entity_poly.pdbx_strand_id
1 'polypeptide(L)'
;MTNLRSFLTLALVGAALAGVAHAAPADSITGAGSSAAAPVYKIWGSEYAKARGALLEYSPVGSGAGMAKINKHEVDFGASDVIASAADLKKNDLVMFPTVITGVVPVVNVGKIGPNQLRLTGDLLGRIFTGQVAQWDAPEIKALNPGLKLPSRAIRVVARADGSGTTYHFSDYLSRTSPAWKAKYGVASHFDWPAGTLAVKGSGEVAKTVLATEDSIGYIDYN
;
A
#
# COMPACT_ATOMS: atom_id res chain seq x y z
N MET A 1 -38.95 55.53 67.06
CA MET A 1 -39.58 55.89 65.77
C MET A 1 -38.95 55.00 64.70
N THR A 2 -39.74 54.04 64.18
CA THR A 2 -39.76 53.52 62.79
C THR A 2 -38.51 53.81 61.90
N ASN A 3 -37.87 52.87 61.17
CA ASN A 3 -38.38 51.72 60.45
C ASN A 3 -37.27 50.75 59.99
N LEU A 4 -37.75 49.54 59.72
CA LEU A 4 -37.19 48.30 59.16
C LEU A 4 -36.61 48.41 57.73
N ARG A 5 -35.65 47.50 57.42
CA ARG A 5 -35.28 46.83 56.13
C ARG A 5 -33.75 46.83 55.96
N SER A 6 -33.04 45.84 55.45
CA SER A 6 -33.21 44.40 55.17
C SER A 6 -31.81 43.92 54.74
N PHE A 7 -31.41 42.72 55.18
CA PHE A 7 -30.48 41.76 54.58
C PHE A 7 -29.48 42.22 53.48
N LEU A 8 -28.18 41.94 53.66
CA LEU A 8 -27.54 40.73 53.12
C LEU A 8 -26.02 40.75 53.37
N THR A 9 -25.54 39.72 54.04
CA THR A 9 -24.15 39.27 54.14
C THR A 9 -23.67 38.81 52.75
N LEU A 10 -22.49 39.20 52.28
CA LEU A 10 -21.79 38.44 51.24
C LEU A 10 -20.28 38.45 51.47
N ALA A 11 -19.75 37.24 51.56
CA ALA A 11 -18.39 36.88 51.95
C ALA A 11 -17.38 37.04 50.80
N LEU A 12 -16.12 37.30 51.19
CA LEU A 12 -14.93 37.10 50.36
C LEU A 12 -14.80 35.63 49.95
N VAL A 13 -14.70 35.35 48.65
CA VAL A 13 -13.83 34.30 48.08
C VAL A 13 -13.34 34.78 46.71
N GLY A 14 -12.12 35.31 46.66
CA GLY A 14 -11.42 35.56 45.39
C GLY A 14 -10.85 34.25 44.86
N ALA A 15 -11.54 33.62 43.92
CA ALA A 15 -11.05 32.43 43.23
C ALA A 15 -10.01 32.85 42.18
N ALA A 16 -8.75 32.47 42.40
CA ALA A 16 -7.72 32.49 41.38
C ALA A 16 -8.07 31.45 40.29
N LEU A 17 -8.65 31.92 39.19
CA LEU A 17 -8.77 31.14 37.95
C LEU A 17 -7.38 31.04 37.32
N ALA A 18 -6.60 30.05 37.75
CA ALA A 18 -5.49 29.55 36.95
C ALA A 18 -6.09 28.98 35.66
N GLY A 19 -5.97 29.72 34.57
CA GLY A 19 -6.34 29.25 33.25
C GLY A 19 -5.51 28.02 32.90
N VAL A 20 -6.11 26.84 33.06
CA VAL A 20 -5.57 25.61 32.48
C VAL A 20 -5.77 25.77 30.98
N ALA A 21 -4.72 26.21 30.28
CA ALA A 21 -4.69 26.18 28.82
C ALA A 21 -4.90 24.72 28.41
N HIS A 22 -6.12 24.38 28.02
CA HIS A 22 -6.37 23.14 27.30
C HIS A 22 -5.62 23.31 25.98
N ALA A 23 -4.51 22.60 25.82
CA ALA A 23 -3.94 22.40 24.51
C ALA A 23 -5.07 21.88 23.62
N ALA A 24 -5.40 22.62 22.55
CA ALA A 24 -6.32 22.13 21.54
C ALA A 24 -5.87 20.73 21.11
N PRO A 25 -6.77 19.77 20.89
CA PRO A 25 -6.38 18.49 20.33
C PRO A 25 -5.57 18.77 19.07
N ALA A 26 -4.37 18.22 18.97
CA ALA A 26 -3.57 18.38 17.76
C ALA A 26 -4.38 17.82 16.59
N ASP A 27 -4.59 18.64 15.56
CA ASP A 27 -5.38 18.27 14.39
C ASP A 27 -4.89 16.94 13.81
N SER A 28 -5.81 16.08 13.37
CA SER A 28 -5.46 14.84 12.69
C SER A 28 -4.82 15.15 11.34
N ILE A 29 -3.71 14.47 11.05
CA ILE A 29 -3.05 14.50 9.76
C ILE A 29 -3.67 13.38 8.92
N THR A 30 -4.18 13.73 7.75
CA THR A 30 -4.84 12.81 6.82
C THR A 30 -3.94 12.50 5.63
N GLY A 31 -3.84 11.22 5.28
CA GLY A 31 -3.04 10.76 4.15
C GLY A 31 -3.74 9.65 3.36
N ALA A 32 -3.46 9.58 2.06
CA ALA A 32 -3.97 8.50 1.23
C ALA A 32 -3.01 8.11 0.11
N GLY A 33 -2.95 6.82 -0.22
CA GLY A 33 -2.22 6.36 -1.40
C GLY A 33 -1.64 4.97 -1.27
N SER A 34 -0.34 4.86 -1.56
CA SER A 34 0.45 3.62 -1.57
C SER A 34 0.04 2.64 -0.46
N SER A 35 -0.47 1.48 -0.85
CA SER A 35 -0.69 0.38 0.09
C SER A 35 0.60 -0.33 0.46
N ALA A 36 1.68 -0.14 -0.32
CA ALA A 36 3.02 -0.61 -0.02
C ALA A 36 3.58 0.06 1.25
N ALA A 37 3.50 1.38 1.32
CA ALA A 37 4.00 2.18 2.44
C ALA A 37 3.08 2.16 3.68
N ALA A 38 1.88 1.58 3.58
CA ALA A 38 0.89 1.61 4.66
C ALA A 38 1.40 1.01 5.99
N PRO A 39 2.15 -0.11 6.02
CA PRO A 39 2.64 -0.67 7.28
C PRO A 39 3.57 0.30 8.01
N VAL A 40 4.52 0.94 7.32
CA VAL A 40 5.46 1.87 7.94
C VAL A 40 4.76 3.15 8.41
N TYR A 41 3.84 3.70 7.62
CA TYR A 41 3.06 4.88 8.02
C TYR A 41 2.15 4.59 9.22
N LYS A 42 1.59 3.39 9.33
CA LYS A 42 0.82 2.98 10.50
C LYS A 42 1.68 2.98 11.77
N ILE A 43 2.90 2.44 11.69
CA ILE A 43 3.84 2.41 12.82
C ILE A 43 4.25 3.84 13.19
N TRP A 44 4.71 4.62 12.22
CA TRP A 44 5.13 6.01 12.44
C TRP A 44 4.00 6.88 12.98
N GLY A 45 2.79 6.73 12.46
CA GLY A 45 1.61 7.43 12.95
C GLY A 45 1.30 7.11 14.41
N SER A 46 1.39 5.84 14.80
CA SER A 46 1.20 5.42 16.20
C SER A 46 2.27 6.01 17.12
N GLU A 47 3.54 5.96 16.73
CA GLU A 47 4.64 6.51 17.52
C GLU A 47 4.60 8.04 17.60
N TYR A 48 4.22 8.70 16.49
CA TYR A 48 4.04 10.16 16.45
C TYR A 48 2.90 10.61 17.36
N ALA A 49 1.78 9.89 17.38
CA ALA A 49 0.66 10.16 18.29
C ALA A 49 1.08 10.05 19.75
N LYS A 50 1.86 9.01 20.12
CA LYS A 50 2.40 8.87 21.48
C LYS A 50 3.33 10.01 21.88
N ALA A 51 4.15 10.48 20.94
CA ALA A 51 5.18 11.49 21.20
C ALA A 51 4.64 12.93 21.15
N ARG A 52 3.64 13.22 20.32
CA ARG A 52 3.20 14.58 19.96
C ARG A 52 1.70 14.82 20.09
N GLY A 53 0.89 13.78 20.33
CA GLY A 53 -0.57 13.89 20.49
C GLY A 53 -1.37 14.02 19.20
N ALA A 54 -0.71 14.18 18.04
CA ALA A 54 -1.37 14.26 16.74
C ALA A 54 -1.59 12.87 16.13
N LEU A 55 -2.81 12.60 15.66
CA LEU A 55 -3.15 11.34 15.00
C LEU A 55 -2.84 11.39 13.51
N LEU A 56 -2.31 10.30 12.97
CA LEU A 56 -2.18 10.08 11.53
C LEU A 56 -3.26 9.10 11.05
N GLU A 57 -4.17 9.59 10.22
CA GLU A 57 -5.19 8.79 9.53
C GLU A 57 -4.73 8.49 8.10
N TYR A 58 -4.31 7.25 7.83
CA TYR A 58 -3.80 6.85 6.53
C TYR A 58 -4.70 5.84 5.80
N SER A 59 -5.11 6.17 4.58
CA SER A 59 -5.95 5.35 3.71
C SER A 59 -5.14 4.64 2.61
N PRO A 60 -4.95 3.31 2.67
CA PRO A 60 -4.14 2.53 1.71
C PRO A 60 -4.93 2.21 0.43
N VAL A 61 -5.23 3.23 -0.36
CA VAL A 61 -6.13 3.15 -1.54
C VAL A 61 -5.43 2.86 -2.87
N GLY A 62 -4.10 2.78 -2.87
CA GLY A 62 -3.27 2.66 -4.08
C GLY A 62 -2.72 4.02 -4.53
N SER A 63 -1.53 3.99 -5.14
CA SER A 63 -0.75 5.18 -5.51
C SER A 63 -1.49 6.11 -6.48
N GLY A 64 -2.23 5.55 -7.44
CA GLY A 64 -3.05 6.35 -8.36
C GLY A 64 -4.18 7.11 -7.65
N ALA A 65 -4.88 6.46 -6.72
CA ALA A 65 -5.93 7.09 -5.93
C ALA A 65 -5.38 8.11 -4.93
N GLY A 66 -4.19 7.87 -4.37
CA GLY A 66 -3.47 8.85 -3.54
C GLY A 66 -3.16 10.13 -4.29
N MET A 67 -2.55 10.02 -5.49
CA MET A 67 -2.30 11.16 -6.37
C MET A 67 -3.59 11.92 -6.74
N ALA A 68 -4.66 11.19 -7.06
CA ALA A 68 -5.94 11.81 -7.39
C ALA A 68 -6.54 12.61 -6.22
N LYS A 69 -6.40 12.12 -4.98
CA LYS A 69 -6.88 12.80 -3.77
C LYS A 69 -6.07 14.04 -3.43
N ILE A 70 -4.73 13.95 -3.46
CA ILE A 70 -3.88 15.10 -3.13
C ILE A 70 -3.96 16.22 -4.18
N ASN A 71 -4.10 15.89 -5.47
CA ASN A 71 -4.32 16.89 -6.52
C ASN A 71 -5.63 17.68 -6.36
N LYS A 72 -6.58 17.15 -5.59
CA LYS A 72 -7.84 17.82 -5.23
C LYS A 72 -7.82 18.43 -3.83
N HIS A 73 -6.69 18.35 -3.12
CA HIS A 73 -6.53 18.78 -1.73
C HIS A 73 -7.55 18.15 -0.78
N GLU A 74 -7.94 16.88 -1.04
CA GLU A 74 -8.86 16.11 -0.18
C GLU A 74 -8.18 15.50 1.06
N VAL A 75 -6.85 15.49 1.08
CA VAL A 75 -6.00 14.95 2.16
C VAL A 75 -4.78 15.84 2.32
N ASP A 76 -4.15 15.82 3.51
CA ASP A 76 -2.96 16.64 3.79
C ASP A 76 -1.74 16.14 3.01
N PHE A 77 -1.65 14.84 2.73
CA PHE A 77 -0.62 14.29 1.85
C PHE A 77 -1.09 13.10 1.01
N GLY A 78 -0.57 13.02 -0.21
CA GLY A 78 -0.67 11.85 -1.08
C GLY A 78 0.59 10.99 -1.00
N ALA A 79 0.43 9.67 -1.09
CA ALA A 79 1.56 8.75 -1.16
C ALA A 79 1.55 7.97 -2.49
N SER A 80 2.67 7.99 -3.21
CA SER A 80 2.83 7.27 -4.48
C SER A 80 4.20 6.61 -4.57
N ASP A 81 4.24 5.39 -5.10
CA ASP A 81 5.50 4.68 -5.41
C ASP A 81 6.06 5.07 -6.78
N VAL A 82 5.27 5.79 -7.60
CA VAL A 82 5.66 6.31 -8.91
C VAL A 82 5.88 7.80 -8.79
N ILE A 83 7.06 8.26 -9.23
CA ILE A 83 7.41 9.68 -9.23
C ILE A 83 6.49 10.42 -10.22
N ALA A 84 5.78 11.43 -9.73
CA ALA A 84 4.98 12.31 -10.58
C ALA A 84 5.89 13.21 -11.42
N SER A 85 5.44 13.60 -12.62
CA SER A 85 6.22 14.51 -13.46
C SER A 85 6.34 15.89 -12.81
N ALA A 86 7.45 16.59 -13.06
CA ALA A 86 7.63 17.96 -12.56
C ALA A 86 6.52 18.91 -13.06
N ALA A 87 6.00 18.68 -14.26
CA ALA A 87 4.88 19.43 -14.81
C ALA A 87 3.59 19.20 -14.01
N ASP A 88 3.29 17.94 -13.65
CA ASP A 88 2.11 17.61 -12.83
C ASP A 88 2.22 18.15 -11.41
N LEU A 89 3.40 18.04 -10.79
CA LEU A 89 3.65 18.60 -9.46
C LEU A 89 3.45 20.12 -9.46
N LYS A 90 4.06 20.83 -10.42
CA LYS A 90 3.89 22.28 -10.58
C LYS A 90 2.45 22.67 -10.84
N LYS A 91 1.73 21.92 -11.66
CA LYS A 91 0.32 22.18 -12.00
C LYS A 91 -0.59 22.12 -10.77
N ASN A 92 -0.31 21.22 -9.83
CA ASN A 92 -1.13 20.99 -8.64
C ASN A 92 -0.55 21.63 -7.37
N ASP A 93 0.49 22.46 -7.49
CA ASP A 93 1.21 23.07 -6.36
C ASP A 93 1.69 22.06 -5.30
N LEU A 94 2.26 20.95 -5.77
CA LEU A 94 2.72 19.86 -4.92
C LEU A 94 4.25 19.76 -4.90
N VAL A 95 4.77 19.32 -3.76
CA VAL A 95 6.14 18.81 -3.62
C VAL A 95 6.10 17.30 -3.39
N MET A 96 7.08 16.58 -3.95
CA MET A 96 7.24 15.15 -3.74
C MET A 96 8.64 14.88 -3.20
N PHE A 97 8.73 14.08 -2.15
CA PHE A 97 10.00 13.66 -1.53
C PHE A 97 9.94 12.18 -1.16
N PRO A 98 11.07 11.45 -1.22
CA PRO A 98 11.10 10.04 -0.85
C PRO A 98 10.97 9.86 0.66
N THR A 99 10.33 8.76 1.08
CA THR A 99 10.18 8.40 2.51
C THR A 99 10.90 7.12 2.85
N VAL A 100 10.64 6.04 2.10
CA VAL A 100 11.20 4.71 2.33
C VAL A 100 11.52 3.99 1.01
N ILE A 101 12.37 2.96 1.08
CA ILE A 101 12.65 2.03 -0.02
C ILE A 101 12.07 0.66 0.36
N THR A 102 11.35 0.03 -0.57
CA THR A 102 10.86 -1.35 -0.44
C THR A 102 11.23 -2.15 -1.69
N GLY A 103 11.24 -3.48 -1.58
CA GLY A 103 11.44 -4.39 -2.71
C GLY A 103 10.15 -5.12 -3.07
N VAL A 104 9.80 -5.15 -4.35
CA VAL A 104 8.67 -5.96 -4.83
C VAL A 104 9.11 -7.41 -5.01
N VAL A 105 8.39 -8.33 -4.37
CA VAL A 105 8.70 -9.77 -4.39
C VAL A 105 7.51 -10.57 -4.94
N PRO A 106 7.75 -11.60 -5.78
CA PRO A 106 6.74 -12.59 -6.06
C PRO A 106 6.48 -13.43 -4.81
N VAL A 107 5.21 -13.70 -4.53
CA VAL A 107 4.76 -14.57 -3.43
C VAL A 107 3.93 -15.70 -3.99
N VAL A 108 4.09 -16.90 -3.42
CA VAL A 108 3.49 -18.12 -3.96
C VAL A 108 2.85 -18.96 -2.86
N ASN A 109 1.83 -19.73 -3.24
CA ASN A 109 1.25 -20.79 -2.42
C ASN A 109 1.20 -22.06 -3.26
N VAL A 110 2.23 -22.91 -3.15
CA VAL A 110 2.45 -24.05 -4.07
C VAL A 110 2.86 -25.29 -3.29
N GLY A 111 1.91 -26.21 -3.12
CA GLY A 111 2.13 -27.49 -2.46
C GLY A 111 2.84 -27.34 -1.10
N LYS A 112 3.90 -28.13 -0.88
CA LYS A 112 4.72 -28.11 0.34
C LYS A 112 6.03 -27.34 0.16
N ILE A 113 6.09 -26.42 -0.79
CA ILE A 113 7.30 -25.63 -1.04
C ILE A 113 7.40 -24.56 0.04
N GLY A 114 8.49 -24.58 0.80
CA GLY A 114 8.75 -23.61 1.86
C GLY A 114 9.20 -22.24 1.31
N PRO A 115 9.25 -21.22 2.19
CA PRO A 115 9.76 -19.91 1.83
C PRO A 115 11.15 -19.97 1.19
N ASN A 116 11.38 -19.14 0.18
CA ASN A 116 12.68 -18.99 -0.51
C ASN A 116 13.24 -20.25 -1.20
N GLN A 117 12.44 -21.31 -1.36
CA GLN A 117 12.88 -22.52 -2.06
C GLN A 117 12.66 -22.44 -3.57
N LEU A 118 11.55 -21.87 -4.02
CA LEU A 118 11.22 -21.73 -5.43
C LEU A 118 12.04 -20.61 -6.08
N ARG A 119 12.67 -20.91 -7.22
CA ARG A 119 13.46 -19.99 -8.03
C ARG A 119 12.76 -19.75 -9.36
N LEU A 120 12.61 -18.47 -9.72
CA LEU A 120 12.08 -18.03 -11.00
C LEU A 120 12.99 -16.92 -11.56
N THR A 121 13.09 -16.85 -12.89
CA THR A 121 13.76 -15.73 -13.57
C THR A 121 12.74 -14.65 -13.94
N GLY A 122 13.20 -13.45 -14.27
CA GLY A 122 12.34 -12.38 -14.77
C GLY A 122 11.58 -12.75 -16.05
N ASP A 123 12.23 -13.47 -16.97
CA ASP A 123 11.54 -13.96 -18.17
C ASP A 123 10.43 -14.96 -17.82
N LEU A 124 10.73 -15.93 -16.95
CA LEU A 124 9.77 -16.95 -16.56
C LEU A 124 8.58 -16.35 -15.79
N LEU A 125 8.82 -15.38 -14.91
CA LEU A 125 7.76 -14.61 -14.27
C LEU A 125 6.87 -13.92 -15.31
N GLY A 126 7.44 -13.23 -16.29
CA GLY A 126 6.66 -12.61 -17.36
C GLY A 126 5.82 -13.61 -18.14
N ARG A 127 6.38 -14.79 -18.46
CA ARG A 127 5.65 -15.86 -19.14
C ARG A 127 4.54 -16.49 -18.30
N ILE A 128 4.71 -16.57 -16.97
CA ILE A 128 3.65 -16.99 -16.04
C ILE A 128 2.50 -15.96 -16.05
N PHE A 129 2.81 -14.68 -15.83
CA PHE A 129 1.79 -13.63 -15.74
C PHE A 129 1.12 -13.32 -17.09
N THR A 130 1.73 -13.67 -18.22
CA THR A 130 1.07 -13.61 -19.54
C THR A 130 0.23 -14.85 -19.87
N GLY A 131 0.34 -15.93 -19.08
CA GLY A 131 -0.35 -17.20 -19.27
C GLY A 131 0.35 -18.18 -20.22
N GLN A 132 1.54 -17.85 -20.73
CA GLN A 132 2.32 -18.77 -21.58
C GLN A 132 2.88 -19.97 -20.81
N VAL A 133 3.16 -19.80 -19.52
CA VAL A 133 3.49 -20.88 -18.59
C VAL A 133 2.36 -20.98 -17.57
N ALA A 134 1.58 -22.05 -17.67
CA ALA A 134 0.32 -22.18 -16.95
C ALA A 134 0.29 -23.33 -15.94
N GLN A 135 1.38 -24.09 -15.76
CA GLN A 135 1.47 -25.20 -14.81
C GLN A 135 2.76 -25.16 -14.00
N TRP A 136 2.68 -25.52 -12.72
CA TRP A 136 3.82 -25.48 -11.80
C TRP A 136 4.92 -26.49 -12.13
N ASP A 137 4.58 -27.58 -12.80
CA ASP A 137 5.55 -28.61 -13.21
C ASP A 137 6.03 -28.44 -14.67
N ALA A 138 5.84 -27.24 -15.25
CA ALA A 138 6.38 -26.92 -16.56
C ALA A 138 7.92 -27.16 -16.63
N PRO A 139 8.44 -27.68 -17.76
CA PRO A 139 9.88 -28.00 -17.90
C PRO A 139 10.82 -26.86 -17.53
N GLU A 140 10.48 -25.62 -17.88
CA GLU A 140 11.24 -24.42 -17.55
C GLU A 140 11.26 -24.08 -16.05
N ILE A 141 10.18 -24.38 -15.30
CA ILE A 141 10.17 -24.23 -13.84
C ILE A 141 10.99 -25.36 -13.21
N LYS A 142 10.82 -26.60 -13.67
CA LYS A 142 11.60 -27.77 -13.21
C LYS A 142 13.10 -27.55 -13.39
N ALA A 143 13.52 -27.02 -14.53
CA ALA A 143 14.93 -26.77 -14.84
C ALA A 143 15.61 -25.82 -13.84
N LEU A 144 14.89 -24.81 -13.34
CA LEU A 144 15.41 -23.87 -12.35
C LEU A 144 15.36 -24.38 -10.90
N ASN A 145 14.64 -25.48 -10.67
CA ASN A 145 14.31 -25.97 -9.34
C ASN A 145 14.65 -27.47 -9.19
N PRO A 146 15.90 -27.89 -9.48
CA PRO A 146 16.28 -29.29 -9.36
C PRO A 146 16.08 -29.78 -7.92
N GLY A 147 15.38 -30.89 -7.77
CA GLY A 147 15.09 -31.50 -6.46
C GLY A 147 13.81 -31.02 -5.79
N LEU A 148 13.13 -29.97 -6.29
CA LEU A 148 11.80 -29.62 -5.80
C LEU A 148 10.73 -30.52 -6.40
N LYS A 149 9.83 -31.01 -5.55
CA LYS A 149 8.64 -31.77 -5.97
C LYS A 149 7.55 -30.79 -6.40
N LEU A 150 7.60 -30.36 -7.67
CA LEU A 150 6.64 -29.43 -8.25
C LEU A 150 5.31 -30.16 -8.59
N PRO A 151 4.15 -29.61 -8.20
CA PRO A 151 2.86 -30.24 -8.44
C PRO A 151 2.43 -30.06 -9.90
N SER A 152 1.80 -31.09 -10.50
CA SER A 152 1.15 -30.95 -11.82
C SER A 152 -0.21 -30.27 -11.67
N ARG A 153 -0.17 -28.97 -11.43
CA ARG A 153 -1.32 -28.11 -11.12
C ARG A 153 -1.23 -26.81 -11.92
N ALA A 154 -2.39 -26.29 -12.28
CA ALA A 154 -2.49 -25.01 -12.98
C ALA A 154 -2.08 -23.85 -12.07
N ILE A 155 -1.38 -22.87 -12.64
CA ILE A 155 -0.96 -21.66 -11.93
C ILE A 155 -2.12 -20.67 -11.89
N ARG A 156 -2.45 -20.19 -10.70
CA ARG A 156 -3.46 -19.14 -10.48
C ARG A 156 -2.79 -17.79 -10.23
N VAL A 157 -2.94 -16.85 -11.16
CA VAL A 157 -2.36 -15.51 -11.02
C VAL A 157 -3.27 -14.64 -10.16
N VAL A 158 -2.70 -14.01 -9.13
CA VAL A 158 -3.30 -12.97 -8.31
C VAL A 158 -2.63 -11.65 -8.65
N ALA A 159 -3.41 -10.62 -8.95
CA ALA A 159 -2.89 -9.33 -9.38
C ALA A 159 -3.67 -8.17 -8.76
N ARG A 160 -3.12 -6.96 -8.88
CA ARG A 160 -3.76 -5.73 -8.42
C ARG A 160 -4.87 -5.30 -9.39
N ALA A 161 -6.05 -5.04 -8.86
CA ALA A 161 -7.20 -4.48 -9.60
C ALA A 161 -7.16 -2.95 -9.69
N ASP A 162 -6.48 -2.29 -8.76
CA ASP A 162 -6.41 -0.83 -8.63
C ASP A 162 -5.12 -0.23 -9.22
N GLY A 163 -5.15 1.09 -9.47
CA GLY A 163 -3.97 1.85 -9.90
C GLY A 163 -2.85 1.80 -8.84
N SER A 164 -1.77 1.10 -9.18
CA SER A 164 -0.81 0.55 -8.24
C SER A 164 0.63 0.87 -8.64
N GLY A 165 1.40 1.45 -7.71
CA GLY A 165 2.84 1.68 -7.93
C GLY A 165 3.65 0.39 -7.84
N THR A 166 3.28 -0.55 -6.96
CA THR A 166 3.81 -1.92 -6.95
C THR A 166 3.66 -2.58 -8.32
N THR A 167 2.50 -2.41 -8.98
CA THR A 167 2.24 -2.95 -10.32
C THR A 167 3.08 -2.27 -11.38
N TYR A 168 3.25 -0.95 -11.29
CA TYR A 168 4.15 -0.20 -12.16
C TYR A 168 5.56 -0.78 -12.11
N HIS A 169 6.16 -0.89 -10.92
CA HIS A 169 7.52 -1.39 -10.75
C HIS A 169 7.67 -2.87 -11.15
N PHE A 170 6.68 -3.70 -10.82
CA PHE A 170 6.64 -5.09 -11.27
C PHE A 170 6.61 -5.18 -12.80
N SER A 171 5.78 -4.37 -13.46
CA SER A 171 5.67 -4.33 -14.92
C SER A 171 6.89 -3.72 -15.63
N ASP A 172 7.58 -2.74 -15.01
CA ASP A 172 8.84 -2.19 -15.49
C ASP A 172 9.93 -3.27 -15.48
N TYR A 173 10.07 -3.99 -14.36
CA TYR A 173 10.97 -5.13 -14.26
C TYR A 173 10.67 -6.18 -15.34
N LEU A 174 9.42 -6.63 -15.44
CA LEU A 174 9.03 -7.65 -16.43
C LEU A 174 9.21 -7.17 -17.87
N SER A 175 8.99 -5.88 -18.17
CA SER A 175 9.22 -5.32 -19.51
C SER A 175 10.70 -5.30 -19.91
N ARG A 176 11.61 -5.26 -18.93
CA ARG A 176 13.06 -5.32 -19.18
C ARG A 176 13.56 -6.75 -19.30
N THR A 177 12.95 -7.69 -18.57
CA THR A 177 13.47 -9.06 -18.44
C THR A 177 12.71 -10.11 -19.24
N SER A 178 11.48 -9.82 -19.70
CA SER A 178 10.65 -10.76 -20.45
C SER A 178 10.16 -10.13 -21.77
N PRO A 179 10.66 -10.60 -22.93
CA PRO A 179 10.15 -10.18 -24.23
C PRO A 179 8.65 -10.46 -24.40
N ALA A 180 8.16 -11.58 -23.85
CA ALA A 180 6.75 -11.96 -23.91
C ALA A 180 5.86 -10.95 -23.17
N TRP A 181 6.26 -10.54 -21.97
CA TRP A 181 5.57 -9.48 -21.23
C TRP A 181 5.62 -8.16 -21.97
N LYS A 182 6.81 -7.72 -22.39
CA LYS A 182 7.01 -6.43 -23.06
C LYS A 182 6.14 -6.29 -24.30
N ALA A 183 6.05 -7.33 -25.11
CA ALA A 183 5.24 -7.34 -26.32
C ALA A 183 3.73 -7.27 -26.04
N LYS A 184 3.26 -7.80 -24.90
CA LYS A 184 1.84 -7.90 -24.56
C LYS A 184 1.32 -6.72 -23.73
N TYR A 185 2.10 -6.26 -22.76
CA TYR A 185 1.63 -5.34 -21.72
C TYR A 185 2.48 -4.08 -21.59
N GLY A 186 3.80 -4.19 -21.70
CA GLY A 186 4.70 -3.06 -21.41
C GLY A 186 4.62 -2.62 -19.93
N VAL A 187 4.79 -1.33 -19.69
CA VAL A 187 4.86 -0.74 -18.35
C VAL A 187 3.62 0.10 -18.07
N ALA A 188 2.88 -0.25 -17.02
CA ALA A 188 1.71 0.51 -16.57
C ALA A 188 1.42 0.26 -15.08
N SER A 189 0.72 1.19 -14.44
CA SER A 189 0.24 1.05 -13.05
C SER A 189 -1.08 0.28 -12.95
N HIS A 190 -1.68 -0.10 -14.08
CA HIS A 190 -2.95 -0.80 -14.16
C HIS A 190 -3.04 -1.56 -15.50
N PHE A 191 -3.69 -2.71 -15.50
CA PHE A 191 -3.90 -3.55 -16.67
C PHE A 191 -5.30 -4.16 -16.66
N ASP A 192 -5.88 -4.33 -17.84
CA ASP A 192 -7.03 -5.21 -18.06
C ASP A 192 -6.56 -6.66 -18.06
N TRP A 193 -6.53 -7.27 -16.87
CA TRP A 193 -6.05 -8.64 -16.70
C TRP A 193 -6.91 -9.64 -17.48
N PRO A 194 -6.31 -10.70 -18.03
CA PRO A 194 -7.06 -11.72 -18.76
C PRO A 194 -8.01 -12.47 -17.82
N ALA A 195 -9.10 -13.00 -18.41
CA ALA A 195 -10.06 -13.82 -17.69
C ALA A 195 -9.38 -14.98 -16.93
N GLY A 196 -9.79 -15.20 -15.69
CA GLY A 196 -9.18 -16.18 -14.78
C GLY A 196 -8.11 -15.60 -13.84
N THR A 197 -7.67 -14.35 -14.04
CA THR A 197 -6.83 -13.64 -13.07
C THR A 197 -7.64 -13.22 -11.85
N LEU A 198 -7.14 -13.51 -10.66
CA LEU A 198 -7.73 -13.08 -9.39
C LEU A 198 -7.28 -11.64 -9.10
N ALA A 199 -8.03 -10.67 -9.59
CA ALA A 199 -7.72 -9.25 -9.41
C ALA A 199 -8.34 -8.72 -8.10
N VAL A 200 -7.50 -8.18 -7.20
CA VAL A 200 -7.92 -7.66 -5.88
C VAL A 200 -7.31 -6.29 -5.58
N LYS A 201 -7.92 -5.53 -4.67
CA LYS A 201 -7.50 -4.15 -4.36
C LYS A 201 -6.46 -4.10 -3.24
N GLY A 202 -5.31 -3.51 -3.52
CA GLY A 202 -4.23 -3.27 -2.54
C GLY A 202 -3.32 -4.49 -2.28
N SER A 203 -2.06 -4.23 -1.87
CA SER A 203 -1.06 -5.30 -1.63
C SER A 203 -1.47 -6.26 -0.50
N GLY A 204 -2.20 -5.76 0.52
CA GLY A 204 -2.69 -6.59 1.62
C GLY A 204 -3.71 -7.66 1.18
N GLU A 205 -4.59 -7.33 0.23
CA GLU A 205 -5.54 -8.32 -0.30
C GLU A 205 -4.85 -9.29 -1.25
N VAL A 206 -3.85 -8.86 -2.03
CA VAL A 206 -3.03 -9.80 -2.83
C VAL A 206 -2.38 -10.84 -1.92
N ALA A 207 -1.76 -10.42 -0.82
CA ALA A 207 -1.15 -11.34 0.14
C ALA A 207 -2.15 -12.35 0.72
N LYS A 208 -3.33 -11.88 1.15
CA LYS A 208 -4.40 -12.74 1.68
C LYS A 208 -4.93 -13.71 0.62
N THR A 209 -5.16 -13.24 -0.60
CA THR A 209 -5.68 -14.08 -1.68
C THR A 209 -4.67 -15.16 -2.08
N VAL A 210 -3.37 -14.84 -2.17
CA VAL A 210 -2.32 -15.84 -2.43
C VAL A 210 -2.31 -16.89 -1.31
N LEU A 211 -2.33 -16.44 -0.05
CA LEU A 211 -2.34 -17.36 1.10
C LEU A 211 -3.57 -18.28 1.11
N ALA A 212 -4.74 -17.77 0.73
CA ALA A 212 -5.99 -18.53 0.72
C ALA A 212 -6.21 -19.39 -0.53
N THR A 213 -5.40 -19.20 -1.58
CA THR A 213 -5.58 -19.85 -2.88
C THR A 213 -4.42 -20.80 -3.18
N GLU A 214 -4.68 -22.10 -3.16
CA GLU A 214 -3.68 -23.09 -3.59
C GLU A 214 -3.25 -22.88 -5.04
N ASP A 215 -2.00 -23.22 -5.31
CA ASP A 215 -1.33 -23.14 -6.60
C ASP A 215 -1.30 -21.73 -7.20
N SER A 216 -1.26 -20.71 -6.33
CA SER A 216 -1.31 -19.31 -6.74
C SER A 216 0.03 -18.58 -6.65
N ILE A 217 0.13 -17.50 -7.42
CA ILE A 217 1.25 -16.56 -7.43
C ILE A 217 0.72 -15.13 -7.51
N GLY A 218 1.31 -14.24 -6.73
CA GLY A 218 1.10 -12.80 -6.79
C GLY A 218 2.39 -12.03 -6.59
N TYR A 219 2.30 -10.71 -6.44
CA TYR A 219 3.42 -9.83 -6.15
C TYR A 219 3.02 -8.79 -5.10
N ILE A 220 3.90 -8.57 -4.13
CA ILE A 220 3.69 -7.60 -3.05
C ILE A 220 5.01 -6.92 -2.70
N ASP A 221 4.90 -5.80 -2.00
CA ASP A 221 6.03 -5.11 -1.38
C ASP A 221 6.51 -5.91 -0.15
N TYR A 222 7.83 -6.08 -0.02
CA TYR A 222 8.47 -6.73 1.11
C TYR A 222 8.48 -5.76 2.30
N ASN A 223 7.74 -6.14 3.34
CA ASN A 223 7.47 -5.31 4.51
C ASN A 223 7.77 -6.10 5.80
#